data_AF-A0A5D6XYD5-F1
#
_entry.id   AF-A0A5D6XYD5-F1
#
_cell.length_a   1.000
_cell.length_b   1.000
_cell.length_c   1.000
_cell.angle_alpha   90.00
_cell.angle_beta   90.00
_cell.angle_gamma   90.00
#
_symmetry.space_group_name_H-M   'P 1'
#
loop_
_entity.id
_entity.type
_entity.pdbx_description
1 polymer ?
#
loop_
_entity_poly.entity_id
_entity_poly.type
_entity_poly.pdbx_seq_one_letter_code
_entity_poly.pdbx_strand_id
1 'polypeptide(L)'
;MGLLDGLVMGMTRSSKFGRSHSLRPLTPKRANRRFYKGNGCRNEGVHGKRGRYIVDQDKLLQLEVPDLTGFKLKAYVSPLTPRRKPSATQ
;
A
#
# COMPACT_ATOMS: atom_id res chain seq x y z
N MET A 1 4.67 12.92 -47.78
CA MET A 1 4.25 11.98 -46.72
C MET A 1 4.27 12.71 -45.37
N GLY A 2 3.23 13.46 -45.01
CA GLY A 2 3.34 14.38 -43.85
C GLY A 2 2.06 14.76 -43.12
N LEU A 3 0.89 14.33 -43.60
CA LEU A 3 -0.41 14.64 -42.98
C LEU A 3 -1.20 13.37 -42.68
N LEU A 4 -1.20 12.41 -43.61
CA LEU A 4 -1.81 11.09 -43.40
C LEU A 4 -1.08 10.25 -42.34
N ASP A 5 0.26 10.23 -42.32
CA ASP A 5 1.02 9.50 -41.29
C ASP A 5 0.82 10.09 -39.88
N GLY A 6 0.68 11.42 -39.78
CA GLY A 6 0.38 12.10 -38.52
C GLY A 6 -1.03 11.81 -38.01
N LEU A 7 -2.00 11.68 -38.92
CA LEU A 7 -3.40 11.39 -38.61
C LEU A 7 -3.62 9.90 -38.28
N VAL A 8 -2.95 9.00 -39.00
CA VAL A 8 -2.91 7.56 -38.68
C VAL A 8 -2.23 7.33 -37.34
N MET A 9 -1.10 7.97 -37.06
CA MET A 9 -0.46 7.92 -35.74
C MET A 9 -1.33 8.57 -34.65
N GLY A 10 -2.14 9.59 -34.97
CA GLY A 10 -3.08 10.23 -34.05
C GLY A 10 -4.28 9.34 -33.68
N MET A 11 -4.82 8.58 -34.63
CA MET A 11 -5.95 7.67 -34.42
C MET A 11 -5.54 6.30 -33.83
N THR A 12 -4.31 5.84 -34.11
CA THR A 12 -3.80 4.53 -33.63
C THR A 12 -3.07 4.61 -32.29
N ARG A 13 -2.63 5.81 -31.85
CA ARG A 13 -2.21 6.03 -30.46
C ARG A 13 -3.44 6.07 -29.55
N SER A 14 -4.01 4.89 -29.32
CA SER A 14 -4.56 4.57 -28.00
C SER A 14 -3.58 5.11 -26.94
N SER A 15 -4.08 5.64 -25.82
CA SER A 15 -3.23 6.14 -24.74
C SER A 15 -2.02 5.21 -24.52
N LYS A 16 -0.84 5.74 -24.18
CA LYS A 16 0.39 4.93 -23.92
C LYS A 16 0.14 3.68 -23.07
N PHE A 17 -0.92 3.73 -22.28
CA PHE A 17 -1.58 2.65 -21.60
C PHE A 17 -2.82 2.20 -22.40
N GLY A 18 -2.81 1.02 -23.03
CA GLY A 18 -3.86 0.54 -23.95
C GLY A 18 -5.29 0.53 -23.37
N ARG A 19 -6.31 0.23 -24.20
CA ARG A 19 -7.74 0.41 -23.86
C ARG A 19 -8.23 -0.28 -22.58
N SER A 20 -7.52 -1.28 -22.06
CA SER A 20 -7.81 -1.92 -20.77
C SER A 20 -7.45 -1.07 -19.54
N HIS A 21 -6.73 0.03 -19.72
CA HIS A 21 -6.34 0.93 -18.64
C HIS A 21 -7.43 1.91 -18.21
N SER A 22 -8.47 2.12 -19.02
CA SER A 22 -9.63 2.96 -18.63
C SER A 22 -10.45 2.35 -17.49
N LEU A 23 -10.39 1.03 -17.31
CA LEU A 23 -11.18 0.30 -16.30
C LEU A 23 -10.45 0.10 -14.96
N ARG A 24 -9.17 0.50 -14.85
CA ARG A 24 -8.36 0.30 -13.64
C ARG A 24 -8.33 1.57 -12.79
N PRO A 25 -8.36 1.48 -11.44
CA PRO A 25 -8.31 2.66 -10.57
C PRO A 25 -7.08 3.53 -10.82
N LEU A 26 -7.21 4.84 -10.96
CA LEU A 26 -6.06 5.70 -11.26
C LEU A 26 -5.02 5.67 -10.11
N THR A 27 -3.74 5.57 -10.44
CA THR A 27 -2.59 5.56 -9.51
C THR A 27 -1.60 6.67 -9.86
N PRO A 28 -0.77 7.14 -8.90
CA PRO A 28 0.20 8.21 -9.15
C PRO A 28 1.20 7.88 -10.28
N LYS A 29 1.42 6.60 -10.57
CA LYS A 29 2.33 6.14 -11.64
C LYS A 29 1.71 6.13 -13.03
N ARG A 30 0.37 6.22 -13.13
CA ARG A 30 -0.37 6.12 -14.39
C ARG A 30 -0.87 7.47 -14.92
N ALA A 31 -0.90 8.48 -14.07
CA ALA A 31 -1.40 9.80 -14.40
C ALA A 31 -0.28 10.80 -14.74
N ASN A 32 -0.65 12.05 -14.99
CA ASN A 32 0.30 13.13 -15.26
C ASN A 32 1.10 13.53 -14.00
N ARG A 33 2.13 14.37 -14.18
CA ARG A 33 3.00 14.87 -13.10
C ARG A 33 2.25 15.58 -11.95
N ARG A 34 1.06 16.11 -12.21
CA ARG A 34 0.26 16.89 -11.22
C ARG A 34 -0.72 16.02 -10.44
N PHE A 35 -0.86 14.74 -10.79
CA PHE A 35 -1.75 13.83 -10.10
C PHE A 35 -1.08 13.25 -8.86
N TYR A 36 -1.45 13.80 -7.70
CA TYR A 36 -0.96 13.35 -6.40
C TYR A 36 -2.02 12.49 -5.72
N LYS A 37 -1.73 11.20 -5.58
CA LYS A 37 -2.58 10.23 -4.88
C LYS A 37 -1.70 9.33 -4.03
N GLY A 38 -2.09 9.11 -2.78
CA GLY A 38 -1.39 8.22 -1.84
C GLY A 38 -1.72 6.74 -2.05
N ASN A 39 -0.98 5.88 -1.34
CA ASN A 39 -1.13 4.42 -1.37
C ASN A 39 -1.91 3.85 -0.17
N GLY A 40 -2.62 4.70 0.58
CA GLY A 40 -3.39 4.27 1.76
C GLY A 40 -2.59 4.09 3.05
N CYS A 41 -1.33 4.52 3.08
CA CYS A 41 -0.54 4.58 4.32
C CYS A 41 -1.14 5.59 5.30
N ARG A 42 -1.05 5.31 6.61
CA ARG A 42 -1.40 6.26 7.67
C ARG A 42 -0.45 7.46 7.62
N ASN A 43 -0.93 8.62 8.05
CA ASN A 43 -0.12 9.82 8.22
C ASN A 43 0.64 9.80 9.56
N GLU A 44 1.91 10.19 9.55
CA GLU A 44 2.78 10.28 10.74
C GLU A 44 2.98 11.73 11.21
N GLY A 45 2.29 12.67 10.57
CA GLY A 45 2.56 14.09 10.72
C GLY A 45 1.75 14.94 9.75
N VAL A 46 2.11 16.22 9.63
CA VAL A 46 1.37 17.22 8.87
C VAL A 46 2.33 18.12 8.07
N HIS A 47 1.89 18.59 6.90
CA HIS A 47 2.61 19.62 6.14
C HIS A 47 2.43 21.00 6.81
N GLY A 48 3.54 21.64 7.18
CA GLY A 48 3.55 23.00 7.69
C GLY A 48 3.34 24.05 6.60
N LYS A 49 3.09 25.30 7.01
CA LYS A 49 2.74 26.45 6.13
C LYS A 49 3.69 26.69 4.95
N ARG A 50 4.98 26.33 5.08
CA ARG A 50 6.01 26.52 4.04
C ARG A 50 6.34 25.23 3.27
N GLY A 51 5.47 24.22 3.31
CA GLY A 51 5.64 22.95 2.60
C GLY A 51 6.58 21.94 3.28
N ARG A 52 7.22 22.30 4.39
CA ARG A 52 7.99 21.35 5.23
C ARG A 52 7.05 20.31 5.84
N TYR A 53 7.49 19.07 5.94
CA TYR A 53 6.75 18.04 6.68
C TYR A 53 7.19 18.04 8.14
N ILE A 54 6.23 18.07 9.06
CA ILE A 54 6.46 18.03 10.51
C ILE A 54 5.97 16.67 11.00
N VAL A 55 6.89 15.89 11.58
CA VAL A 55 6.61 14.56 12.12
C VAL A 55 6.13 14.70 13.56
N ASP A 56 5.03 14.05 13.90
CA ASP A 56 4.48 14.03 15.26
C ASP A 56 4.89 12.72 15.94
N GLN A 57 5.64 12.79 17.04
CA GLN A 57 6.14 11.60 17.73
C GLN A 57 5.00 10.71 18.24
N ASP A 58 3.89 11.30 18.67
CA ASP A 58 2.70 10.57 19.15
C ASP A 58 1.99 9.75 18.05
N LYS A 59 2.19 10.13 16.78
CA LYS A 59 1.60 9.41 15.64
C LYS A 59 2.49 8.29 15.12
N LEU A 60 3.75 8.23 15.56
CA LEU A 60 4.67 7.18 15.16
C LEU A 60 4.23 5.85 15.78
N LEU A 61 4.35 4.78 14.99
CA LEU A 61 4.07 3.44 15.47
C LEU A 61 5.20 2.98 16.40
N GLN A 62 4.90 2.81 17.68
CA GLN A 62 5.82 2.20 18.63
C GLN A 62 5.55 0.69 18.70
N LEU A 63 6.56 -0.11 18.38
CA LEU A 63 6.51 -1.57 18.49
C LEU A 63 7.18 -1.98 19.80
N GLU A 64 6.39 -2.46 20.75
CA GLU A 64 6.89 -3.04 21.99
C GLU A 64 7.32 -4.48 21.73
N VAL A 65 8.59 -4.65 21.36
CA VAL A 65 9.17 -5.97 21.10
C VAL A 65 9.81 -6.49 22.39
N PRO A 66 9.27 -7.58 22.99
CA PRO A 66 9.86 -8.18 24.18
C PRO A 66 11.14 -8.97 23.83
N ASP A 67 12.00 -9.17 24.83
CA ASP A 67 13.11 -10.11 24.69
C ASP A 67 12.58 -11.56 24.76
N LEU A 68 13.01 -12.39 23.81
CA LEU A 68 12.57 -13.78 23.65
C LEU A 68 13.70 -14.77 23.99
N THR A 69 14.81 -14.32 24.58
CA THR A 69 15.89 -15.21 25.01
C THR A 69 15.38 -16.24 26.04
N GLY A 70 15.58 -17.53 25.76
CA GLY A 70 15.12 -18.63 26.62
C GLY A 70 13.62 -18.97 26.53
N PHE A 71 12.87 -18.42 25.57
CA PHE A 71 11.45 -18.73 25.41
C PHE A 71 11.22 -20.15 24.88
N LYS A 72 10.48 -20.98 25.64
CA LYS A 72 10.27 -22.41 25.35
C LYS A 72 9.26 -22.68 24.23
N LEU A 73 8.33 -21.75 23.99
CA LEU A 73 7.27 -21.94 23.00
C LEU A 73 7.79 -21.72 21.58
N LYS A 74 7.23 -22.48 20.64
CA LYS A 74 7.55 -22.42 19.21
C LYS A 74 6.30 -22.04 18.42
N ALA A 75 6.48 -21.64 17.16
CA ALA A 75 5.37 -21.24 16.27
C ALA A 75 4.34 -22.36 16.01
N TYR A 76 4.74 -23.62 16.18
CA TYR A 76 3.90 -24.78 15.94
C TYR A 76 3.82 -25.69 17.17
N VAL A 77 2.70 -26.42 17.25
CA VAL A 77 2.39 -27.37 18.33
C VAL A 77 2.53 -28.81 17.81
N SER A 78 2.85 -29.75 18.71
CA SER A 78 2.93 -31.18 18.39
C SER A 78 1.55 -31.75 17.98
N PRO A 79 1.48 -32.59 16.93
CA PRO A 79 0.25 -33.29 16.54
C PRO A 79 -0.31 -34.23 17.61
N LEU A 80 0.51 -34.63 18.59
CA LEU A 80 0.14 -35.57 19.65
C LEU A 80 -0.67 -34.92 20.79
N THR A 81 -0.92 -33.62 20.70
CA THR A 81 -1.59 -32.87 21.77
C THR A 81 -3.08 -33.25 21.85
N PRO A 82 -3.62 -33.61 23.03
CA PRO A 82 -5.02 -34.02 23.16
C PRO A 82 -5.99 -32.85 22.98
N ARG A 83 -7.18 -33.13 22.43
CA ARG A 83 -8.21 -32.11 22.18
C ARG A 83 -8.92 -31.72 23.48
N ARG A 84 -8.75 -30.47 23.93
CA ARG A 84 -9.45 -29.92 25.10
C ARG A 84 -10.81 -29.34 24.69
N LYS A 85 -11.89 -29.72 25.38
CA LYS A 85 -13.20 -29.06 25.22
C LYS A 85 -13.15 -27.67 25.90
N PRO A 86 -13.66 -26.60 25.27
CA PRO A 86 -13.76 -25.31 25.94
C PRO A 86 -14.71 -25.47 27.13
N SER A 87 -14.27 -25.09 28.33
CA SER A 87 -15.14 -25.04 29.50
C SER A 87 -16.19 -23.96 29.25
N ALA A 88 -17.46 -24.25 29.50
CA ALA A 88 -18.52 -23.25 29.49
C ALA A 88 -18.09 -22.10 30.43
N THR A 89 -18.12 -20.89 29.88
CA THR A 89 -17.75 -19.63 30.51
C THR A 89 -18.25 -19.54 31.96
N GLN A 90 -17.35 -19.21 32.90
CA GLN A 90 -17.69 -18.79 34.27
C GLN A 90 -18.27 -17.38 34.24
#